data_AF-A0A328BB95-F1
#
_entry.id   AF-A0A328BB95-F1
#
_cell.length_a   1.000
_cell.length_b   1.000
_cell.length_c   1.000
_cell.angle_alpha   90.00
_cell.angle_beta   90.00
_cell.angle_gamma   90.00
#
_symmetry.space_group_name_H-M   'P 1'
#
loop_
_entity.id
_entity.type
_entity.pdbx_description
1 polymer ?
#
loop_
_entity_poly.entity_id
_entity_poly.type
_entity_poly.pdbx_seq_one_letter_code
_entity_poly.pdbx_strand_id
1 'polypeptide(L)'
;MMTPGPDHPITLTEAPARWRARYRGHVIADSDHAILLSEAGYPQVVYFPRADVEMAYFGRTSRTTTCPYKGDASYWTLDLDGGIEENVAWSYETPHDTVADIAGRIAFYADRVEVYAVDDAAVNLRHHEDRAVDRRAIDEVIQHTDSGAGVAQRDHWPPNVETPGPEAGGR
;
A
#
# COMPACT_ATOMS: atom_id res chain seq x y z
N MET A 1 -27.23 -12.46 -12.60
CA MET A 1 -25.90 -12.98 -12.95
C MET A 1 -25.78 -12.83 -14.46
N MET A 2 -24.91 -11.95 -14.93
CA MET A 2 -24.72 -11.71 -16.36
C MET A 2 -23.41 -12.38 -16.73
N THR A 3 -23.47 -13.50 -17.43
CA THR A 3 -22.27 -14.18 -17.94
C THR A 3 -21.61 -13.24 -18.95
N PRO A 4 -20.29 -12.97 -18.88
CA PRO A 4 -19.60 -12.26 -19.95
C PRO A 4 -19.86 -12.99 -21.27
N GLY A 5 -20.64 -12.35 -22.14
CA GLY A 5 -20.97 -12.84 -23.47
C GLY A 5 -19.92 -12.43 -24.51
N PRO A 6 -20.07 -12.87 -25.76
CA PRO A 6 -19.14 -12.54 -26.85
C PRO A 6 -18.95 -11.04 -27.10
N ASP A 7 -19.88 -10.18 -26.65
CA ASP A 7 -19.79 -8.72 -26.76
C ASP A 7 -18.86 -8.07 -25.73
N HIS A 8 -18.38 -8.80 -24.72
CA HIS A 8 -17.49 -8.25 -23.68
C HIS A 8 -16.46 -9.27 -23.17
N PRO A 9 -15.47 -9.66 -24.00
CA PRO A 9 -14.48 -10.65 -23.62
C PRO A 9 -13.58 -10.09 -22.51
N ILE A 10 -13.61 -10.77 -21.36
CA ILE A 10 -12.64 -10.59 -20.27
C ILE A 10 -11.59 -11.68 -20.45
N THR A 11 -10.34 -11.29 -20.65
CA THR A 11 -9.20 -12.21 -20.73
C THR A 11 -8.32 -12.03 -19.51
N LEU A 12 -8.05 -13.12 -18.83
CA LEU A 12 -7.09 -13.20 -17.74
C LEU A 12 -5.84 -13.91 -18.27
N THR A 13 -4.68 -13.32 -18.05
CA THR A 13 -3.41 -13.91 -18.47
C THR A 13 -2.39 -13.72 -17.37
N GLU A 14 -1.67 -14.77 -17.01
CA GLU A 14 -0.55 -14.65 -16.09
C GLU A 14 0.51 -13.73 -16.70
N ALA A 15 1.02 -12.80 -15.91
CA ALA A 15 2.06 -11.90 -16.35
C ALA A 15 3.35 -12.69 -16.65
N PRO A 16 3.93 -12.59 -17.85
CA PRO A 16 5.17 -13.29 -18.19
C PRO A 16 6.42 -12.66 -17.57
N ALA A 17 6.28 -11.50 -16.94
CA ALA A 17 7.35 -10.74 -16.31
C ALA A 17 6.93 -10.37 -14.89
N ARG A 18 7.91 -10.02 -14.05
CA ARG A 18 7.67 -9.47 -12.72
C ARG A 18 7.03 -8.08 -12.84
N TRP A 19 6.05 -7.78 -12.00
CA TRP A 19 5.39 -6.48 -11.95
C TRP A 19 5.60 -5.80 -10.61
N ARG A 20 5.68 -4.46 -10.64
CA ARG A 20 5.73 -3.62 -9.46
C ARG A 20 4.67 -2.53 -9.49
N ALA A 21 4.20 -2.18 -8.30
CA ALA A 21 3.40 -0.99 -8.06
C ALA A 21 4.18 -0.05 -7.14
N ARG A 22 4.26 1.24 -7.51
CA ARG A 22 4.99 2.27 -6.77
C ARG A 22 4.12 3.46 -6.47
N TYR A 23 4.14 3.91 -5.22
CA TYR A 23 3.51 5.15 -4.77
C TYR A 23 4.56 6.06 -4.14
N ARG A 24 4.71 7.28 -4.65
CA ARG A 24 5.67 8.29 -4.16
C ARG A 24 7.10 7.76 -3.95
N GLY A 25 7.57 6.89 -4.83
CA GLY A 25 8.91 6.30 -4.73
C GLY A 25 8.99 5.00 -3.91
N HIS A 26 7.96 4.66 -3.14
CA HIS A 26 7.87 3.41 -2.38
C HIS A 26 7.24 2.30 -3.20
N VAL A 27 7.90 1.15 -3.28
CA VAL A 27 7.31 -0.06 -3.85
C VAL A 27 6.28 -0.61 -2.86
N ILE A 28 5.02 -0.64 -3.27
CA ILE A 28 3.88 -1.07 -2.46
C ILE A 28 3.34 -2.44 -2.88
N ALA A 29 3.75 -2.93 -4.06
CA ALA A 29 3.55 -4.32 -4.47
C ALA A 29 4.69 -4.75 -5.40
N ASP A 30 5.13 -6.00 -5.28
CA ASP A 30 6.18 -6.57 -6.11
C ASP A 30 5.97 -8.09 -6.28
N SER A 31 5.60 -8.54 -7.48
CA SER A 31 5.18 -9.93 -7.70
C SER A 31 5.59 -10.46 -9.08
N ASP A 32 6.06 -11.70 -9.12
CA ASP A 32 6.23 -12.51 -10.34
C ASP A 32 4.97 -13.31 -10.71
N HIS A 33 3.94 -13.28 -9.87
CA HIS A 33 2.68 -14.00 -10.04
C HIS A 33 1.50 -13.07 -10.31
N ALA A 34 1.74 -11.90 -10.91
CA ALA A 34 0.69 -10.96 -11.25
C ALA A 34 -0.23 -11.50 -12.37
N ILE A 35 -1.50 -11.11 -12.36
CA ILE A 35 -2.46 -11.42 -13.41
C ILE A 35 -2.81 -10.15 -14.17
N LEU A 36 -2.75 -10.23 -15.49
CA LEU A 36 -3.18 -9.19 -16.41
C LEU A 36 -4.63 -9.44 -16.81
N LEU A 37 -5.51 -8.51 -16.47
CA LEU A 37 -6.90 -8.49 -16.90
C LEU A 37 -7.04 -7.52 -18.07
N SER A 38 -7.41 -8.05 -19.23
CA SER A 38 -7.77 -7.27 -20.40
C SER A 38 -9.26 -7.38 -20.66
N GLU A 39 -9.93 -6.24 -20.80
CA GLU A 39 -11.37 -6.13 -21.02
C GLU A 39 -11.60 -5.20 -22.22
N ALA A 40 -12.39 -5.64 -23.19
CA ALA A 40 -12.58 -4.90 -24.43
C ALA A 40 -13.04 -3.45 -24.16
N GLY A 41 -12.24 -2.49 -24.64
CA GLY A 41 -12.51 -1.05 -24.48
C GLY A 41 -11.95 -0.40 -23.22
N TYR A 42 -11.28 -1.15 -22.34
CA TYR A 42 -10.64 -0.63 -21.14
C TYR A 42 -9.12 -0.87 -21.13
N PRO A 43 -8.34 -0.01 -20.46
CA PRO A 43 -6.92 -0.27 -20.24
C PRO A 43 -6.73 -1.55 -19.43
N GLN A 44 -5.65 -2.26 -19.73
CA GLN A 44 -5.26 -3.47 -19.00
C GLN A 44 -5.06 -3.15 -17.52
N VAL A 45 -5.55 -4.03 -16.65
CA VAL A 45 -5.41 -3.92 -15.19
C VAL A 45 -4.52 -5.04 -14.69
N VAL A 46 -3.61 -4.72 -13.77
CA VAL A 46 -2.69 -5.68 -13.15
C VAL A 46 -3.19 -6.02 -11.76
N TYR A 47 -3.33 -7.32 -11.49
CA TYR A 47 -3.78 -7.88 -10.22
C TYR A 47 -2.62 -8.60 -9.52
N PHE A 48 -2.26 -8.10 -8.34
CA PHE A 48 -1.20 -8.64 -7.50
C PHE A 48 -1.78 -9.63 -6.48
N PRO A 49 -1.11 -10.76 -6.20
CA PRO A 49 -1.40 -11.56 -5.02
C PRO A 49 -1.37 -10.68 -3.76
N ARG A 50 -2.35 -10.83 -2.87
CA ARG A 50 -2.39 -10.05 -1.62
C ARG A 50 -1.13 -10.23 -0.76
N ALA A 51 -0.50 -11.40 -0.83
CA ALA A 51 0.72 -11.70 -0.10
C ALA A 51 1.94 -10.86 -0.56
N ASP A 52 1.90 -10.38 -1.81
CA ASP A 52 2.98 -9.61 -2.44
C ASP A 52 2.73 -8.09 -2.41
N VAL A 53 1.69 -7.69 -1.69
CA VAL A 53 1.30 -6.29 -1.47
C VAL A 53 1.60 -5.94 -0.03
N GLU A 54 2.17 -4.77 0.20
CA GLU A 54 2.48 -4.25 1.53
C GLU A 54 1.20 -3.76 2.24
N MET A 55 0.28 -4.70 2.53
CA MET A 55 -1.05 -4.45 3.10
C MET A 55 -1.02 -3.72 4.45
N ALA A 56 0.13 -3.66 5.12
CA ALA A 56 0.32 -2.89 6.34
C ALA A 56 0.04 -1.39 6.16
N TYR A 57 0.22 -0.86 4.94
CA TYR A 57 -0.08 0.54 4.60
C TYR A 57 -1.52 0.75 4.14
N PHE A 58 -2.35 -0.30 4.09
CA PHE A 58 -3.69 -0.23 3.52
C PHE A 58 -4.77 -0.41 4.59
N GLY A 59 -5.66 0.58 4.67
CA GLY A 59 -6.89 0.51 5.46
C GLY A 59 -8.09 0.10 4.60
N ARG A 60 -8.81 -0.96 5.00
CA ARG A 60 -10.05 -1.34 4.31
C ARG A 60 -11.12 -0.28 4.54
N THR A 61 -11.78 0.12 3.46
CA THR A 61 -12.90 1.07 3.54
C THR A 61 -14.23 0.33 3.65
N SER A 62 -15.27 1.03 4.11
CA SER A 62 -16.65 0.53 4.05
C SER A 62 -17.25 0.57 2.63
N ARG A 63 -16.50 1.10 1.65
CA ARG A 63 -16.94 1.21 0.27
C ARG A 63 -16.88 -0.15 -0.41
N THR A 64 -18.03 -0.57 -0.92
CA THR A 64 -18.14 -1.72 -1.81
C THR A 64 -18.90 -1.31 -3.07
N THR A 65 -18.52 -1.89 -4.21
CA THR A 65 -19.29 -1.71 -5.45
C THR A 65 -19.58 -3.08 -6.05
N THR A 66 -20.86 -3.33 -6.32
CA THR A 66 -21.31 -4.58 -6.91
C THR A 66 -21.30 -4.47 -8.44
N CYS A 67 -20.47 -5.29 -9.09
CA CYS A 67 -20.45 -5.42 -10.54
C CYS A 67 -21.19 -6.71 -10.96
N PRO A 68 -22.20 -6.65 -11.86
CA PRO A 68 -22.98 -7.82 -12.25
C PRO A 68 -22.19 -8.92 -12.99
N TYR A 69 -20.96 -8.60 -13.43
CA TYR A 69 -20.03 -9.50 -14.14
C TYR A 69 -18.89 -10.03 -13.28
N LYS A 70 -18.50 -9.32 -12.21
CA LYS A 70 -17.27 -9.62 -11.43
C LYS A 70 -17.51 -9.85 -9.94
N GLY A 71 -18.70 -9.54 -9.41
CA GLY A 71 -19.01 -9.63 -7.99
C GLY A 71 -18.76 -8.31 -7.24
N ASP A 72 -18.57 -8.41 -5.92
CA ASP A 72 -18.38 -7.26 -5.04
C ASP A 72 -16.90 -6.84 -4.94
N ALA A 73 -16.60 -5.62 -5.37
CA ALA A 73 -15.29 -5.02 -5.17
C ALA A 73 -15.22 -4.36 -3.79
N SER A 74 -14.20 -4.72 -3.01
CA SER A 74 -13.81 -4.06 -1.76
C SER A 74 -12.69 -3.07 -2.03
N TYR A 75 -12.78 -1.86 -1.48
CA TYR A 75 -11.78 -0.80 -1.69
C TYR A 75 -10.89 -0.58 -0.46
N TRP A 76 -9.66 -0.17 -0.73
CA TRP A 76 -8.61 0.09 0.26
C TRP A 76 -8.03 1.49 0.07
N THR A 77 -7.81 2.17 1.18
CA THR A 77 -7.10 3.45 1.24
C THR A 77 -5.64 3.20 1.60
N LEU A 78 -4.72 3.82 0.87
CA LEU A 78 -3.28 3.78 1.18
C LEU A 78 -2.92 4.96 2.08
N ASP A 79 -2.23 4.69 3.17
CA ASP A 79 -1.59 5.69 4.03
C ASP A 79 -0.09 5.36 4.13
N LEU A 80 0.72 6.17 3.44
CA LEU A 80 2.17 5.97 3.36
C LEU A 80 2.88 7.31 3.15
N ASP A 81 3.98 7.49 3.90
CA ASP A 81 4.86 8.66 3.78
C ASP A 81 4.10 10.01 3.89
N GLY A 82 3.12 10.07 4.80
CA GLY A 82 2.28 11.25 5.02
C GLY A 82 1.31 11.57 3.87
N GLY A 83 1.17 10.68 2.89
CA GLY A 83 0.16 10.74 1.83
C GLY A 83 -0.99 9.77 2.10
N ILE A 84 -2.23 10.25 1.94
CA ILE A 84 -3.43 9.42 2.02
C ILE A 84 -4.09 9.38 0.64
N GLU A 85 -4.20 8.20 0.05
CA GLU A 85 -4.92 7.96 -1.21
C GLU A 85 -6.17 7.13 -0.98
N GLU A 86 -7.31 7.80 -0.97
CA GLU A 86 -8.60 7.15 -0.70
C GLU A 86 -9.03 6.24 -1.84
N ASN A 87 -9.41 5.00 -1.48
CA ASN A 87 -9.90 3.98 -2.41
C ASN A 87 -8.94 3.72 -3.59
N VAL A 88 -7.64 3.85 -3.39
CA VAL A 88 -6.63 3.71 -4.45
C VAL A 88 -6.47 2.28 -4.96
N ALA A 89 -6.85 1.31 -4.13
CA ALA A 89 -6.77 -0.11 -4.45
C ALA A 89 -8.14 -0.78 -4.29
N TRP A 90 -8.38 -1.82 -5.09
CA TRP A 90 -9.58 -2.65 -4.97
C TRP A 90 -9.26 -4.13 -5.09
N SER A 91 -10.17 -4.94 -4.56
CA SER A 91 -10.10 -6.40 -4.60
C SER A 91 -11.47 -7.01 -4.80
N TYR A 92 -11.54 -8.07 -5.59
CA TYR A 92 -12.71 -8.94 -5.62
C TYR A 92 -12.44 -10.12 -4.67
N GLU A 93 -13.02 -10.10 -3.47
CA GLU A 93 -12.81 -11.18 -2.47
C GLU A 93 -13.51 -12.47 -2.88
N THR A 94 -14.72 -12.32 -3.44
CA THR A 94 -15.58 -13.44 -3.88
C THR A 94 -16.07 -13.17 -5.31
N PRO A 95 -15.18 -13.23 -6.31
CA PRO A 95 -15.56 -13.00 -7.70
C PRO A 95 -16.43 -14.15 -8.25
N HIS A 96 -17.10 -13.91 -9.37
CA HIS A 96 -17.78 -14.97 -10.11
C HIS A 96 -16.78 -15.95 -10.75
N ASP A 97 -17.22 -17.19 -11.01
CA ASP A 97 -16.36 -18.29 -11.49
C ASP A 97 -15.55 -17.93 -12.75
N THR A 98 -16.10 -17.10 -13.64
CA THR A 98 -15.44 -16.65 -14.88
C THR A 98 -14.21 -15.77 -14.63
N VAL A 99 -14.08 -15.20 -13.43
CA VAL A 99 -12.96 -14.37 -12.99
C VAL A 99 -12.41 -14.86 -11.65
N ALA A 100 -12.48 -16.17 -11.39
CA ALA A 100 -12.01 -16.77 -10.15
C ALA A 100 -10.51 -16.55 -9.89
N ASP A 101 -9.69 -16.44 -10.95
CA ASP A 101 -8.23 -16.31 -10.80
C ASP A 101 -7.82 -15.00 -10.12
N ILE A 102 -8.67 -13.97 -10.13
CA ILE A 102 -8.44 -12.69 -9.43
C ILE A 102 -8.98 -12.66 -8.00
N ALA A 103 -9.50 -13.78 -7.48
CA ALA A 103 -10.04 -13.85 -6.13
C ALA A 103 -9.00 -13.44 -5.08
N GLY A 104 -9.37 -12.48 -4.24
CA GLY A 104 -8.53 -11.94 -3.17
C GLY A 104 -7.31 -11.14 -3.65
N ARG A 105 -7.09 -11.00 -4.96
CA ARG A 105 -6.00 -10.20 -5.52
C ARG A 105 -6.29 -8.70 -5.42
N ILE A 106 -5.25 -7.89 -5.38
CA ILE A 106 -5.33 -6.44 -5.28
C ILE A 106 -4.94 -5.80 -6.62
N ALA A 107 -5.73 -4.84 -7.07
CA ALA A 107 -5.41 -3.97 -8.21
C ALA A 107 -5.35 -2.51 -7.75
N PHE A 108 -4.67 -1.67 -8.54
CA PHE A 108 -4.44 -0.25 -8.23
C PHE A 108 -4.92 0.66 -9.36
N TYR A 109 -5.33 1.87 -9.00
CA TYR A 109 -5.66 2.91 -9.97
C TYR A 109 -4.37 3.47 -10.60
N ALA A 110 -4.15 3.19 -11.88
CA ALA A 110 -2.93 3.57 -12.60
C ALA A 110 -2.74 5.10 -12.75
N ASP A 111 -3.78 5.91 -12.54
CA ASP A 111 -3.68 7.37 -12.48
C ASP A 111 -3.04 7.87 -11.17
N ARG A 112 -2.96 7.03 -10.13
CA ARG A 112 -2.45 7.39 -8.79
C ARG A 112 -1.24 6.57 -8.36
N VAL A 113 -1.15 5.33 -8.84
CA VAL A 113 -0.07 4.40 -8.55
C VAL A 113 0.61 4.03 -9.85
N GLU A 114 1.94 4.13 -9.85
CA GLU A 114 2.74 3.72 -11.00
C GLU A 114 2.86 2.20 -11.03
N VAL A 115 2.21 1.56 -12.00
CA VAL A 115 2.23 0.11 -12.18
C VAL A 115 3.01 -0.23 -13.44
N TYR A 116 4.08 -1.02 -13.32
CA TYR A 116 5.00 -1.28 -14.42
C TYR A 116 5.58 -2.69 -14.37
N ALA A 117 5.84 -3.26 -15.56
CA ALA A 117 6.62 -4.48 -15.70
C ALA A 117 8.10 -4.18 -15.40
N VAL A 118 8.75 -5.11 -14.72
CA VAL A 118 10.17 -5.06 -14.41
C VAL A 118 10.89 -5.97 -15.38
N ASP A 119 11.74 -5.39 -16.22
CA ASP A 119 12.74 -6.15 -16.95
C ASP A 119 13.90 -6.45 -16.01
N ASP A 120 13.99 -7.69 -15.49
CA ASP A 120 15.07 -8.13 -14.60
C ASP A 120 16.47 -7.94 -15.22
N ALA A 121 16.58 -7.79 -16.55
CA ALA A 121 17.80 -7.40 -17.24
C ALA A 121 18.35 -6.01 -16.83
N ALA A 122 17.51 -5.12 -16.26
CA ALA A 122 17.89 -3.78 -15.85
C ALA A 122 18.17 -3.62 -14.35
N VAL A 123 17.80 -4.60 -13.50
CA VAL A 123 17.76 -4.42 -12.04
C VAL A 123 19.00 -4.94 -11.30
N ASN A 124 19.88 -5.70 -11.96
CA ASN A 124 20.98 -6.38 -11.26
C ASN A 124 22.27 -5.56 -11.06
N LEU A 125 22.22 -4.35 -10.50
CA LEU A 125 23.45 -3.67 -10.04
C LEU A 125 23.42 -2.93 -8.70
N ARG A 126 22.29 -2.72 -8.00
CA ARG A 126 22.32 -1.82 -6.81
C ARG A 126 21.49 -2.16 -5.57
N HIS A 127 20.79 -3.29 -5.46
CA HIS A 127 19.94 -3.49 -4.28
C HIS A 127 19.78 -4.94 -3.83
N HIS A 128 20.90 -5.63 -3.59
CA HIS A 128 20.86 -6.93 -2.95
C HIS A 128 21.98 -7.13 -1.91
N GLU A 129 22.15 -6.16 -1.02
CA GLU A 129 22.85 -6.34 0.26
C GLU A 129 22.12 -5.55 1.34
N ASP A 130 20.98 -6.07 1.83
CA ASP A 130 20.50 -5.78 3.21
C ASP A 130 19.27 -6.64 3.59
N ARG A 131 19.34 -7.96 3.35
CA ARG A 131 18.41 -8.92 3.96
C ARG A 131 19.15 -9.95 4.79
N ALA A 132 19.56 -9.51 5.97
CA ALA A 132 19.66 -10.34 7.17
C ALA A 132 19.52 -9.45 8.42
N VAL A 133 18.32 -8.94 8.72
CA VAL A 133 18.04 -8.50 10.09
C VAL A 133 17.78 -9.77 10.91
N ASP A 134 18.87 -10.35 11.38
CA ASP A 134 18.86 -11.39 12.40
C ASP A 134 18.19 -10.83 13.66
N ARG A 135 17.12 -11.50 14.11
CA ARG A 135 16.27 -11.16 15.26
C ARG A 135 16.98 -11.38 16.61
N ARG A 136 18.30 -11.23 16.70
CA ARG A 136 19.10 -11.32 17.94
C ARG A 136 20.25 -10.31 17.99
N ALA A 137 19.92 -9.03 18.07
CA ALA A 137 20.83 -7.99 18.57
C ALA A 137 20.02 -6.78 19.06
N ILE A 138 19.18 -6.99 20.07
CA ILE A 138 18.77 -5.92 20.99
C ILE A 138 19.37 -6.32 22.34
N ASP A 139 20.68 -6.14 22.47
CA ASP A 139 21.35 -5.86 23.75
C ASP A 139 22.82 -5.50 23.46
N GLU A 140 23.33 -4.55 24.24
CA GLU A 140 24.72 -4.08 24.28
C GLU A 140 25.30 -3.31 23.06
N VAL A 141 25.47 -2.00 23.24
CA VAL A 141 26.78 -1.30 23.32
C VAL A 141 26.51 0.21 23.35
N ILE A 142 26.60 0.82 24.54
CA ILE A 142 27.52 1.93 24.85
C ILE A 142 27.75 1.88 26.37
N GLN A 143 28.86 1.25 26.77
CA GLN A 143 29.41 1.41 28.10
C GLN A 143 30.11 2.77 28.19
N HIS A 144 29.66 3.59 29.12
CA HIS A 144 30.45 4.38 30.07
C HIS A 144 31.78 4.99 29.58
N THR A 145 31.81 6.32 29.49
CA THR A 145 33.00 7.08 29.90
C THR A 145 32.53 8.19 30.82
N ASP A 146 32.97 8.09 32.07
CA ASP A 146 32.76 9.00 33.18
C ASP A 146 33.50 10.33 32.99
N SER A 147 33.16 11.29 33.86
CA SER A 147 33.89 12.51 34.23
C SER A 147 33.50 13.81 33.49
N GLY A 148 32.51 14.49 34.07
CA GLY A 148 32.21 15.90 33.80
C GLY A 148 31.16 16.46 34.76
N ALA A 149 31.59 16.90 35.94
CA ALA A 149 30.76 17.57 36.94
C ALA A 149 30.14 18.88 36.40
N GLY A 150 28.84 19.13 36.67
CA GLY A 150 28.23 20.43 36.38
C GLY A 150 26.70 20.47 36.41
N VAL A 151 26.17 20.83 37.58
CA VAL A 151 24.85 21.40 37.90
C VAL A 151 23.89 21.89 36.78
N ALA A 152 22.61 21.50 36.95
CA ALA A 152 21.36 22.27 36.84
C ALA A 152 21.00 23.04 35.54
N GLN A 153 19.93 22.59 34.85
CA GLN A 153 18.73 23.35 34.43
C GLN A 153 17.85 22.41 33.58
N ARG A 154 16.67 21.95 34.03
CA ARG A 154 15.34 22.50 33.69
C ARG A 154 15.30 23.22 32.33
N ASP A 155 14.80 22.52 31.31
CA ASP A 155 14.05 23.18 30.24
C ASP A 155 12.69 22.51 30.06
N HIS A 156 11.69 23.38 30.17
CA HIS A 156 10.27 23.14 30.31
C HIS A 156 9.65 23.38 28.93
N TRP A 157 9.08 22.36 28.31
CA TRP A 157 8.31 22.56 27.08
C TRP A 157 7.00 23.29 27.42
N PRO A 158 6.66 24.42 26.76
CA PRO A 158 5.40 25.11 27.02
C PRO A 158 4.21 24.33 26.42
N PRO A 159 3.08 24.17 27.14
CA PRO A 159 1.87 23.58 26.59
C PRO A 159 1.13 24.54 25.63
N ASN A 160 0.77 24.00 24.47
CA ASN A 160 0.14 24.65 23.33
C ASN A 160 -1.40 24.65 23.43
N VAL A 161 -1.94 25.28 24.48
CA VAL A 161 -3.37 25.54 24.62
C VAL A 161 -3.60 27.00 25.02
N GLU A 162 -4.19 27.77 24.10
CA GLU A 162 -4.76 29.08 24.40
C GLU A 162 -6.13 28.89 25.07
N THR A 163 -6.25 29.33 26.32
CA THR A 163 -7.52 29.42 27.04
C THR A 163 -8.05 30.85 26.90
N PRO A 164 -9.32 31.09 26.53
CA PRO A 164 -9.87 32.44 26.48
C PRO A 164 -10.07 32.98 27.90
N GLY A 165 -9.57 34.19 28.16
CA GLY A 165 -9.63 34.82 29.48
C GLY A 165 -11.04 35.30 29.86
N PRO A 166 -11.43 35.24 31.15
CA PRO A 166 -12.51 36.06 31.68
C PRO A 166 -11.95 37.39 32.19
N GLU A 167 -12.30 38.49 31.52
CA GLU A 167 -12.10 39.82 32.09
C GLU A 167 -12.97 39.98 33.35
N ALA A 168 -12.31 40.37 34.44
CA ALA A 168 -12.91 40.75 35.69
C ALA A 168 -12.90 42.27 35.84
N GLY A 169 -13.99 42.83 36.38
CA GLY A 169 -14.03 44.16 37.00
C GLY A 169 -15.47 44.42 37.45
N GLY A 170 -15.80 44.70 38.70
CA GLY A 170 -15.01 45.17 39.83
C GLY A 170 -15.63 46.48 40.33
N ARG A 171 -16.09 46.45 41.59
CA ARG A 171 -16.58 47.55 42.46
C ARG A 171 -18.06 47.85 42.45
#